data_AF-A0A800GK65-F1
#
_entry.id   AF-A0A800GK65-F1
#
_cell.length_a   1.000
_cell.length_b   1.000
_cell.length_c   1.000
_cell.angle_alpha   90.00
_cell.angle_beta   90.00
_cell.angle_gamma   90.00
#
_symmetry.space_group_name_H-M   'P 1'
#
loop_
_entity.id
_entity.type
_entity.pdbx_description
1 polymer ?
#
loop_
_entity_poly.entity_id
_entity_poly.type
_entity_poly.pdbx_seq_one_letter_code
_entity_poly.pdbx_strand_id
1 'polypeptide(L)'
;VDGRRGFGNGELIPAGPLREKPERLDEVDYIICNGESSLSFNKPIYVMTLKPRHLCHLQSGEICPMPHIIEEIAKSREVNSDTNADVKTGVAKHKVHAIAGIANPERFFSS
;
A
#
# COMPACT_ATOMS: atom_id res chain seq x y z
N VAL A 1 -7.44 -13.12 2.98
CA VAL A 1 -6.21 -13.73 2.39
C VAL A 1 -5.47 -12.68 1.55
N ASP A 2 -4.15 -12.69 1.48
CA ASP A 2 -3.44 -11.83 0.50
C ASP A 2 -3.62 -12.46 -0.89
N GLY A 3 -4.30 -11.76 -1.80
CA GLY A 3 -4.74 -12.34 -3.06
C GLY A 3 -3.59 -12.78 -3.96
N ARG A 4 -2.47 -12.06 -3.90
CA ARG A 4 -1.27 -12.29 -4.72
C ARG A 4 -0.29 -13.26 -4.06
N ARG A 5 -0.09 -13.14 -2.74
CA ARG A 5 0.90 -13.96 -2.00
C ARG A 5 0.33 -15.23 -1.40
N GLY A 6 -0.99 -15.34 -1.30
CA GLY A 6 -1.66 -16.44 -0.62
C GLY A 6 -1.17 -16.62 0.82
N PHE A 7 -0.70 -17.83 1.12
CA PHE A 7 -0.34 -18.26 2.47
C PHE A 7 1.18 -18.19 2.77
N GLY A 8 1.99 -17.64 1.86
CA GLY A 8 3.44 -17.60 2.04
C GLY A 8 4.07 -18.99 2.05
N ASN A 9 4.83 -19.33 3.08
CA ASN A 9 5.46 -20.66 3.21
C ASN A 9 4.53 -21.72 3.86
N GLY A 10 3.28 -21.36 4.20
CA GLY A 10 2.33 -22.30 4.79
C GLY A 10 2.55 -22.62 6.27
N GLU A 11 3.60 -22.07 6.89
CA GLU A 11 3.96 -22.35 8.28
C GLU A 11 3.33 -21.34 9.25
N LEU A 12 3.03 -21.83 10.46
CA LEU A 12 2.56 -20.98 11.56
C LEU A 12 3.72 -20.17 12.17
N ILE A 13 3.39 -19.06 12.84
CA ILE A 13 4.35 -18.31 13.66
C ILE A 13 4.95 -19.25 14.72
N PRO A 14 6.29 -19.25 14.93
CA PRO A 14 7.28 -18.33 14.37
C PRO A 14 7.93 -18.78 13.05
N ALA A 15 7.69 -20.00 12.57
CA ALA A 15 8.33 -20.56 11.37
C ALA A 15 7.77 -19.97 10.05
N GLY A 16 6.59 -19.37 10.09
CA GLY A 16 5.98 -18.70 8.95
C GLY A 16 5.04 -17.56 9.33
N PRO A 17 4.37 -16.94 8.33
CA PRO A 17 3.57 -15.75 8.52
C PRO A 17 2.15 -16.05 9.03
N LEU A 18 1.73 -17.31 9.07
CA LEU A 18 0.36 -17.68 9.40
C LEU A 18 0.13 -17.69 10.91
N ARG A 19 -1.03 -17.16 11.34
CA ARG A 19 -1.50 -17.26 12.74
C ARG A 19 -2.28 -18.55 12.99
N GLU A 20 -3.02 -18.98 11.97
CA GLU A 20 -3.85 -20.18 11.94
C GLU A 20 -3.63 -20.86 10.59
N LYS A 21 -3.85 -22.18 10.53
CA LYS A 21 -3.64 -22.92 9.29
C LYS A 21 -4.73 -22.60 8.25
N PRO A 22 -4.47 -22.81 6.95
CA PRO A 22 -5.44 -22.51 5.88
C PRO A 22 -6.79 -23.21 6.03
N GLU A 23 -6.85 -24.38 6.68
CA GLU A 23 -8.09 -25.11 6.93
C GLU A 23 -9.12 -24.31 7.73
N ARG A 24 -8.68 -23.29 8.50
CA ARG A 24 -9.58 -22.38 9.21
C ARG A 24 -10.56 -21.67 8.27
N LEU A 25 -10.22 -21.53 6.99
CA LEU A 25 -11.07 -20.91 5.98
C LEU A 25 -12.30 -21.76 5.62
N ASP A 26 -12.32 -23.06 5.94
CA ASP A 26 -13.49 -23.91 5.71
C ASP A 26 -14.64 -23.61 6.70
N GLU A 27 -14.32 -22.96 7.81
CA GLU A 27 -15.25 -22.65 8.89
C GLU A 27 -15.89 -21.25 8.78
N VAL A 28 -15.41 -20.40 7.87
CA VAL A 28 -15.96 -19.05 7.70
C VAL A 28 -17.06 -19.02 6.64
N ASP A 29 -17.95 -18.03 6.73
CA ASP A 29 -19.00 -17.80 5.75
C ASP A 29 -18.46 -17.14 4.47
N TYR A 30 -17.47 -16.26 4.62
CA TYR A 30 -16.94 -15.44 3.53
C TYR A 30 -15.42 -15.28 3.62
N ILE A 31 -14.78 -15.23 2.45
CA ILE A 31 -13.34 -14.98 2.34
C ILE A 31 -13.13 -13.66 1.60
N ILE A 32 -12.39 -12.75 2.23
CA ILE A 32 -11.97 -11.49 1.60
C ILE A 32 -10.51 -11.59 1.20
N CYS A 33 -10.23 -11.40 -0.09
CA CYS A 33 -8.90 -11.35 -0.67
C CYS A 33 -8.43 -9.90 -0.83
N ASN A 34 -7.27 -9.59 -0.27
CA ASN A 34 -6.60 -8.30 -0.44
C ASN A 34 -5.86 -8.27 -1.79
N GLY A 35 -6.36 -7.49 -2.73
CA GLY A 35 -5.91 -7.47 -4.11
C GLY A 35 -6.48 -8.63 -4.94
N GLU A 36 -6.23 -8.58 -6.24
CA GLU A 36 -6.61 -9.65 -7.16
C GLU A 36 -6.05 -10.99 -6.69
N SER A 37 -6.84 -12.04 -6.87
CA SER A 37 -6.47 -13.38 -6.44
C SER A 37 -6.83 -14.41 -7.50
N SER A 38 -5.88 -15.30 -7.76
CA SER A 38 -6.09 -16.53 -8.53
C SER A 38 -6.38 -17.74 -7.63
N LEU A 39 -6.52 -17.54 -6.32
CA LEU A 39 -6.80 -18.60 -5.35
C LEU A 39 -8.27 -19.00 -5.43
N SER A 40 -8.49 -20.32 -5.35
CA SER A 40 -9.82 -20.91 -5.32
C SER A 40 -10.10 -21.46 -3.94
N PHE A 41 -11.29 -21.17 -3.40
CA PHE A 41 -11.79 -21.67 -2.13
C PHE A 41 -13.18 -22.29 -2.34
N ASN A 42 -13.59 -23.14 -1.40
CA ASN A 42 -14.95 -23.71 -1.37
C ASN A 42 -16.00 -22.73 -0.80
N LYS A 43 -15.59 -21.52 -0.39
CA LYS A 43 -16.45 -20.44 0.10
C LYS A 43 -16.49 -19.28 -0.89
N PRO A 44 -17.53 -18.41 -0.83
CA PRO A 44 -17.57 -17.18 -1.62
C PRO A 44 -16.35 -16.29 -1.35
N ILE A 45 -15.76 -15.80 -2.43
CA ILE A 45 -14.57 -14.95 -2.42
C ILE A 45 -14.95 -13.54 -2.85
N TYR A 46 -14.52 -12.56 -2.07
CA TYR A 46 -14.64 -11.14 -2.41
C TYR A 46 -13.26 -10.53 -2.53
N VAL A 47 -13.03 -9.79 -3.60
CA VAL A 47 -11.80 -9.03 -3.79
C VAL A 47 -11.98 -7.65 -3.20
N MET A 48 -11.01 -7.22 -2.37
CA MET A 48 -10.90 -5.85 -1.91
C MET A 48 -9.67 -5.17 -2.51
N THR A 49 -9.80 -3.90 -2.87
CA THR A 49 -8.68 -3.06 -3.31
C THR A 49 -8.44 -1.97 -2.28
N LEU A 50 -7.19 -1.80 -1.85
CA LEU A 50 -6.82 -0.72 -0.95
C LEU A 50 -6.63 0.58 -1.73
N LYS A 51 -7.19 1.67 -1.23
CA LYS A 51 -6.96 3.02 -1.76
C LYS A 51 -6.36 3.89 -0.66
N PRO A 52 -5.19 4.51 -0.88
CA PRO A 52 -4.64 5.45 0.09
C PRO A 52 -5.56 6.67 0.20
N ARG A 53 -5.77 7.16 1.43
CA ARG A 53 -6.64 8.32 1.69
C ARG A 53 -5.90 9.54 2.24
N HIS A 54 -4.96 9.34 3.15
CA HIS A 54 -4.19 10.42 3.77
C HIS A 54 -2.75 9.96 4.01
N LEU A 55 -1.82 10.91 4.05
CA LEU A 55 -0.52 10.75 4.69
C LEU A 55 -0.57 11.35 6.09
N CYS A 56 0.19 10.76 7.01
CA CYS A 56 0.34 11.25 8.37
C CYS A 56 1.82 11.57 8.62
N HIS A 57 2.10 12.79 9.07
CA HIS A 57 3.44 13.17 9.50
C HIS A 57 3.75 12.51 10.84
N LEU A 58 4.72 11.57 10.86
CA LEU A 58 4.96 10.70 12.01
C LEU A 58 5.31 11.44 13.31
N GLN A 59 5.94 12.62 13.23
CA GLN A 59 6.34 13.36 14.43
C GLN A 59 5.23 14.27 14.97
N SER A 60 4.49 14.96 14.09
CA SER A 60 3.48 15.95 14.50
C SER A 60 2.06 15.37 14.55
N GLY A 61 1.82 14.23 13.89
CA GLY A 61 0.48 13.67 13.70
C GLY A 61 -0.36 14.42 12.66
N GLU A 62 0.21 15.41 11.97
CA GLU A 62 -0.51 16.16 10.95
C GLU A 62 -0.94 15.24 9.80
N ILE A 63 -2.20 15.36 9.38
CA ILE A 63 -2.81 14.53 8.34
C ILE A 63 -3.00 15.37 7.08
N CYS A 64 -2.43 14.90 5.97
CA CYS A 64 -2.60 15.52 4.66
C CYS A 64 -3.36 14.58 3.70
N PRO A 65 -4.50 14.99 3.12
CA PRO A 65 -5.25 14.18 2.16
C PRO A 65 -4.47 13.85 0.88
N MET A 66 -4.66 12.64 0.33
CA MET A 66 -3.97 12.19 -0.89
C MET A 66 -4.17 13.08 -2.13
N PRO A 67 -5.37 13.62 -2.44
CA PRO A 67 -5.55 14.48 -3.61
C PRO A 67 -4.64 15.70 -3.59
N HIS A 68 -4.48 16.31 -2.42
CA HIS A 68 -3.63 17.48 -2.22
C HIS A 68 -2.16 17.18 -2.56
N ILE A 69 -1.67 16.01 -2.16
CA ILE A 69 -0.28 15.59 -2.38
C ILE A 69 -0.01 15.23 -3.83
N ILE A 70 -0.95 14.54 -4.50
CA ILE A 70 -0.79 14.21 -5.93
C ILE A 70 -0.67 15.49 -6.76
N GLU A 71 -1.52 16.49 -6.48
CA GLU A 71 -1.45 17.79 -7.12
C GLU A 71 -0.16 18.55 -6.79
N GLU A 72 0.29 18.56 -5.53
CA GLU A 72 1.55 19.20 -5.13
C GLU A 72 2.78 18.56 -5.80
N ILE A 73 2.81 17.22 -5.88
CA ILE A 73 3.89 16.47 -6.55
C ILE A 73 3.89 16.75 -8.05
N ALA A 74 2.72 16.79 -8.70
CA ALA A 74 2.62 17.10 -10.13
C ALA A 74 3.16 18.51 -10.43
N LYS A 75 2.72 19.52 -9.67
CA LYS A 75 3.19 20.91 -9.79
C LYS A 75 4.70 21.05 -9.56
N SER A 76 5.27 20.25 -8.65
CA SER A 76 6.71 20.26 -8.34
C SER A 76 7.58 19.62 -9.45
N ARG A 77 6.99 18.77 -10.32
CA ARG A 77 7.70 18.12 -11.43
C ARG A 77 7.79 19.01 -12.67
N GLU A 78 6.78 19.83 -12.93
CA GLU A 78 6.72 20.74 -14.10
C GLU A 78 7.72 21.89 -14.00
N VAL A 79 8.12 22.30 -12.80
CA VAL A 79 9.10 23.41 -12.61
C VAL A 79 10.55 22.99 -12.94
N ASN A 80 10.85 21.69 -13.05
CA ASN A 80 12.22 21.18 -13.23
C ASN A 80 12.60 20.85 -14.69
N SER A 81 11.73 21.08 -15.68
CA SER A 81 12.01 20.72 -17.08
C SER A 81 12.65 21.81 -17.93
N ASP A 82 12.75 23.07 -17.48
CA ASP A 82 13.31 24.16 -18.28
C ASP A 82 14.49 24.89 -17.61
N THR A 83 15.65 24.71 -18.24
CA THR A 83 16.82 25.61 -18.32
C THR A 83 17.75 25.81 -17.12
N ASN A 84 19.05 25.73 -17.47
CA ASN A 84 20.20 26.35 -16.83
C ASN A 84 19.89 27.79 -16.40
N ALA A 85 19.49 27.99 -15.15
CA ALA A 85 19.46 29.26 -14.45
C ALA A 85 19.42 29.00 -12.95
N ASP A 86 19.94 29.93 -12.16
CA ASP A 86 20.01 29.91 -10.69
C ASP A 86 18.62 29.81 -10.00
N VAL A 87 17.97 28.66 -10.07
CA VAL A 87 16.64 28.42 -9.51
C VAL A 87 16.75 27.88 -8.09
N LYS A 88 16.91 28.80 -7.13
CA LYS A 88 16.72 28.55 -5.68
C LYS A 88 15.24 28.35 -5.27
N THR A 89 14.32 28.19 -6.22
CA THR A 89 12.87 28.22 -5.97
C THR A 89 12.12 26.93 -6.34
N GLY A 90 12.81 25.91 -6.87
CA GLY A 90 12.19 24.66 -7.35
C GLY A 90 12.28 23.46 -6.40
N VAL A 91 12.66 23.66 -5.14
CA VAL A 91 12.70 22.56 -4.17
C VAL A 91 11.26 22.29 -3.74
N ALA A 92 10.73 21.11 -4.08
CA ALA A 92 9.46 20.62 -3.54
C ALA A 92 9.41 20.96 -2.05
N LYS A 93 8.37 21.69 -1.62
CA LYS A 93 8.28 22.26 -0.26
C LYS A 93 8.51 21.20 0.83
N HIS A 94 8.26 19.93 0.50
CA HIS A 94 8.48 18.78 1.36
C HIS A 94 9.17 17.66 0.59
N LYS A 95 10.35 17.22 1.07
CA LYS A 95 10.94 15.94 0.68
C LYS A 95 10.25 14.85 1.48
N VAL A 96 9.36 14.08 0.85
CA VAL A 96 8.60 13.02 1.53
C VAL A 96 9.38 11.71 1.46
N HIS A 97 9.70 11.16 2.64
CA HIS A 97 10.19 9.80 2.78
C HIS A 97 9.06 8.93 3.33
N ALA A 98 8.47 8.08 2.48
CA ALA A 98 7.45 7.14 2.90
C ALA A 98 8.11 5.84 3.38
N ILE A 99 7.78 5.40 4.60
CA ILE A 99 8.25 4.13 5.17
C ILE A 99 7.02 3.33 5.58
N ALA A 100 6.91 2.10 5.11
CA ALA A 100 5.83 1.20 5.48
C ALA A 100 6.40 -0.13 5.99
N GLY A 101 6.17 -0.43 7.27
CA GLY A 101 6.52 -1.72 7.89
C GLY A 101 5.48 -2.78 7.58
N ILE A 102 5.39 -3.19 6.32
CA ILE A 102 4.39 -4.15 5.84
C ILE A 102 5.05 -5.15 4.90
N ALA A 103 4.58 -6.39 4.91
CA ALA A 103 5.25 -7.48 4.20
C ALA A 103 5.21 -7.36 2.66
N ASN A 104 4.30 -6.55 2.09
CA ASN A 104 4.12 -6.35 0.65
C ASN A 104 3.81 -4.86 0.36
N PRO A 105 4.82 -3.98 0.43
CA PRO A 105 4.63 -2.55 0.25
C PRO A 105 4.24 -2.17 -1.18
N GLU A 106 4.66 -2.93 -2.19
CA GLU A 106 4.41 -2.65 -3.61
C GLU A 106 2.93 -2.47 -3.93
N ARG A 107 2.02 -3.15 -3.20
CA ARG A 107 0.56 -3.05 -3.41
C ARG A 107 -0.02 -1.66 -3.20
N PHE A 108 0.71 -0.76 -2.56
CA PHE A 108 0.29 0.63 -2.35
C PHE A 108 0.74 1.58 -3.47
N PHE A 109 1.65 1.12 -4.34
CA PHE A 109 2.25 1.93 -5.41
C PHE A 109 1.78 1.56 -6.82
N SER A 110 1.19 0.37 -6.98
CA SER A 110 0.72 -0.16 -8.27
C SER A 110 -0.78 0.04 -8.53
N SER A 111 -1.43 0.94 -7.79
CA SER A 111 -2.88 1.22 -7.86
C SER A 111 -3.20 2.35 -8.83
#